data_AF-A0A947AC04-F1
#
_entry.id   AF-A0A947AC04-F1
#
_cell.length_a   1.000
_cell.length_b   1.000
_cell.length_c   1.000
_cell.angle_alpha   90.00
_cell.angle_beta   90.00
_cell.angle_gamma   90.00
#
_symmetry.space_group_name_H-M   'P 1'
#
loop_
_entity.id
_entity.type
_entity.pdbx_description
1 polymer ?
#
loop_
_entity_poly.entity_id
_entity_poly.type
_entity_poly.pdbx_seq_one_letter_code
_entity_poly.pdbx_strand_id
1 'polypeptide(L)'
;MSPQKRATLVSSSVATLLVIVKLILGVASGSVAVLASAIDSLLDTLVSIFNFFAIKKSEENPDSEYQYGKGKIQAIAAVIEGTVISISGIYIIYEAIKKLNSGSETTLLTPSIVAMIFSIIITYVLVRYLLRIARETDNLVIKADALHYQTDLWSNAAVLIALGLVYMTGIDEIDAVFGLGIGLYIIYSAYEIIQEGIEILLDRALDADMVAKIEESISSHPEVTSYHWLKTRTDGSTNFVEFHMVLRPNMLLLEAHRIADQVEDQIFLLDKNKKWIITPHFDPYDDEHVNEAMLNGKTFIEMDKESQ
;
A
#
# COMPACT_ATOMS: atom_id res chain seq x y z
N MET A 1 -7.90 19.84 1.30
CA MET A 1 -7.92 18.37 1.19
C MET A 1 -6.66 17.93 0.49
N SER A 2 -5.97 16.93 1.03
CA SER A 2 -4.79 16.32 0.42
C SER A 2 -5.14 15.66 -0.94
N PRO A 3 -4.17 15.46 -1.84
CA PRO A 3 -4.37 14.70 -3.09
C PRO A 3 -4.98 13.31 -2.83
N GLN A 4 -4.57 12.66 -1.74
CA GLN A 4 -5.03 11.35 -1.32
C GLN A 4 -6.53 11.34 -0.98
N LYS A 5 -6.96 12.27 -0.13
CA LYS A 5 -8.39 12.44 0.20
C LYS A 5 -9.24 12.75 -1.02
N ARG A 6 -8.72 13.57 -1.95
CA ARG A 6 -9.40 13.87 -3.22
C ARG A 6 -9.53 12.61 -4.07
N ALA A 7 -8.49 11.80 -4.16
CA ALA A 7 -8.50 10.56 -4.92
C ALA A 7 -9.57 9.59 -4.42
N THR A 8 -9.61 9.32 -3.11
CA THR A 8 -10.63 8.44 -2.51
C THR A 8 -12.06 9.00 -2.63
N LEU A 9 -12.22 10.32 -2.63
CA LEU A 9 -13.53 10.94 -2.83
C LEU A 9 -14.00 10.79 -4.29
N VAL A 10 -13.08 10.95 -5.24
CA VAL A 10 -13.35 10.70 -6.67
C VAL A 10 -13.69 9.22 -6.89
N SER A 11 -12.90 8.27 -6.36
CA SER A 11 -13.21 6.84 -6.50
C SER A 11 -14.55 6.49 -5.88
N SER A 12 -14.81 6.93 -4.63
CA SER A 12 -16.12 6.73 -3.97
C SER A 12 -17.31 7.30 -4.77
N SER A 13 -17.13 8.48 -5.38
CA SER A 13 -18.17 9.13 -6.19
C SER A 13 -18.43 8.36 -7.48
N VAL A 14 -17.37 7.89 -8.14
CA VAL A 14 -17.47 7.07 -9.36
C VAL A 14 -18.09 5.71 -9.06
N ALA A 15 -17.69 5.05 -7.97
CA ALA A 15 -18.27 3.79 -7.50
C ALA A 15 -19.79 3.93 -7.29
N THR A 16 -20.19 4.97 -6.56
CA THR A 16 -21.61 5.25 -6.30
C THR A 16 -22.38 5.50 -7.60
N LEU A 17 -21.80 6.23 -8.55
CA LEU A 17 -22.41 6.45 -9.86
C LEU A 17 -22.60 5.14 -10.63
N LEU A 18 -21.58 4.28 -10.64
CA LEU A 18 -21.64 2.97 -11.31
C LEU A 18 -22.73 2.08 -10.70
N VAL A 19 -22.86 2.04 -9.37
CA VAL A 19 -23.94 1.33 -8.68
C VAL A 19 -25.31 1.80 -9.16
N ILE A 20 -25.56 3.11 -9.16
CA ILE A 20 -26.85 3.68 -9.56
C ILE A 20 -27.17 3.31 -11.01
N VAL A 21 -26.21 3.46 -11.93
CA VAL A 21 -26.42 3.13 -13.34
C VAL A 21 -26.70 1.64 -13.53
N LYS A 22 -25.90 0.76 -12.92
CA LYS A 22 -26.09 -0.70 -13.03
C LYS A 22 -27.40 -1.16 -12.41
N LEU A 23 -27.82 -0.60 -11.27
CA LEU A 23 -29.12 -0.91 -10.67
C LEU A 23 -30.28 -0.51 -11.59
N ILE A 24 -30.27 0.71 -12.15
CA ILE A 24 -31.32 1.17 -13.07
C ILE A 24 -31.38 0.26 -14.30
N LEU A 25 -30.22 -0.03 -14.92
CA LEU A 25 -30.16 -0.90 -16.09
C LEU A 25 -30.55 -2.35 -15.77
N GLY A 26 -30.16 -2.86 -14.61
CA GLY A 26 -30.48 -4.21 -14.16
C GLY A 26 -31.98 -4.40 -13.92
N VAL A 27 -32.62 -3.45 -13.23
CA VAL A 27 -34.08 -3.48 -13.00
C VAL A 27 -34.84 -3.28 -14.32
N ALA A 28 -34.44 -2.30 -15.15
CA ALA A 28 -35.12 -2.00 -16.40
C ALA A 28 -35.01 -3.14 -17.44
N SER A 29 -33.86 -3.84 -17.47
CA SER A 29 -33.65 -4.98 -18.37
C SER A 29 -34.14 -6.32 -17.83
N GLY A 30 -34.42 -6.41 -16.52
CA GLY A 30 -34.68 -7.68 -15.83
C GLY A 30 -33.47 -8.61 -15.79
N SER A 31 -32.26 -8.10 -16.06
CA SER A 31 -31.03 -8.91 -16.14
C SER A 31 -30.48 -9.20 -14.75
N VAL A 32 -30.56 -10.47 -14.34
CA VAL A 32 -29.95 -10.95 -13.09
C VAL A 32 -28.44 -10.74 -13.09
N ALA A 33 -27.78 -10.87 -14.24
CA ALA A 33 -26.33 -10.65 -14.37
C ALA A 33 -25.93 -9.17 -14.13
N VAL A 34 -26.73 -8.23 -14.64
CA VAL A 34 -26.48 -6.79 -14.42
C VAL A 34 -26.77 -6.42 -12.96
N LEU A 35 -27.80 -7.01 -12.35
CA LEU A 35 -28.09 -6.83 -10.92
C LEU A 35 -26.98 -7.39 -10.02
N ALA A 36 -26.42 -8.56 -10.35
CA ALA A 36 -25.27 -9.12 -9.64
C ALA A 36 -24.05 -8.17 -9.71
N SER A 37 -23.72 -7.68 -10.91
CA SER A 37 -22.64 -6.70 -11.09
C SER A 37 -22.90 -5.36 -10.36
N ALA A 38 -24.16 -5.03 -10.10
CA ALA A 38 -24.51 -3.85 -9.30
C ALA A 38 -24.25 -4.06 -7.80
N ILE A 39 -24.43 -5.28 -7.29
CA ILE A 39 -24.09 -5.67 -5.91
C ILE A 39 -22.57 -5.63 -5.72
N ASP A 40 -21.80 -6.13 -6.68
CA ASP A 40 -20.33 -6.02 -6.64
C ASP A 40 -19.90 -4.56 -6.53
N SER A 41 -20.46 -3.68 -7.38
CA SER A 41 -20.16 -2.25 -7.29
C SER A 41 -20.60 -1.56 -5.99
N LEU A 42 -21.60 -2.13 -5.30
CA LEU A 42 -21.97 -1.66 -3.96
C LEU A 42 -20.89 -2.01 -2.94
N LEU A 43 -20.29 -3.21 -3.03
CA LEU A 43 -19.13 -3.58 -2.21
C LEU A 43 -17.94 -2.66 -2.51
N ASP A 44 -17.68 -2.36 -3.79
CA ASP A 44 -16.61 -1.42 -4.20
C ASP A 44 -16.81 -0.03 -3.56
N THR A 45 -18.06 0.42 -3.49
CA THR A 45 -18.42 1.69 -2.84
C THR A 45 -18.12 1.64 -1.34
N LEU A 46 -18.42 0.52 -0.66
CA LEU A 46 -18.11 0.35 0.76
C LEU A 46 -16.61 0.34 1.03
N VAL A 47 -15.83 -0.34 0.19
CA VAL A 47 -14.36 -0.36 0.26
C VAL A 47 -13.80 1.05 0.05
N SER A 48 -14.29 1.77 -0.96
CA SER A 48 -13.85 3.15 -1.24
C SER A 48 -14.14 4.10 -0.07
N ILE A 49 -15.31 3.96 0.57
CA ILE A 49 -15.66 4.73 1.78
C ILE A 49 -14.71 4.37 2.94
N PHE A 50 -14.45 3.09 3.15
CA PHE A 50 -13.48 2.64 4.16
C PHE A 50 -12.09 3.23 3.91
N ASN A 51 -11.62 3.22 2.66
CA ASN A 51 -10.36 3.83 2.25
C ASN A 51 -10.30 5.34 2.52
N PHE A 52 -11.38 6.07 2.25
CA PHE A 52 -11.49 7.48 2.62
C PHE A 52 -11.30 7.69 4.13
N PHE A 53 -11.93 6.85 4.97
CA PHE A 53 -11.78 6.93 6.42
C PHE A 53 -10.37 6.54 6.88
N ALA A 54 -9.77 5.52 6.30
CA ALA A 54 -8.40 5.09 6.59
C ALA A 54 -7.40 6.23 6.31
N ILE A 55 -7.48 6.86 5.13
CA ILE A 55 -6.65 8.02 4.78
C ILE A 55 -6.94 9.18 5.73
N LYS A 56 -8.21 9.50 5.96
CA LYS A 56 -8.58 10.60 6.87
C LYS A 56 -7.99 10.42 8.26
N LYS A 57 -8.06 9.20 8.81
CA LYS A 57 -7.56 8.88 10.15
C LYS A 57 -6.04 8.85 10.21
N SER A 58 -5.39 8.35 9.17
CA SER A 58 -3.92 8.29 9.09
C SER A 58 -3.26 9.66 8.97
N GLU A 59 -3.94 10.65 8.39
CA GLU A 59 -3.47 12.03 8.28
C GLU A 59 -3.73 12.87 9.54
N GLU A 60 -4.33 12.30 10.59
CA GLU A 60 -4.46 13.00 11.88
C GLU A 60 -3.07 13.20 12.51
N ASN A 61 -2.87 14.37 13.13
CA ASN A 61 -1.65 14.62 13.89
C ASN A 61 -1.57 13.68 15.10
N PRO A 62 -0.35 13.39 15.60
CA PRO A 62 -0.16 12.66 16.84
C PRO A 62 -0.96 13.26 18.00
N ASP A 63 -1.43 12.39 18.88
CA ASP A 63 -2.19 12.75 20.08
C ASP A 63 -1.62 12.01 21.31
N SER A 64 -2.21 12.23 22.50
CA SER A 64 -1.72 11.63 23.75
C SER A 64 -1.83 10.09 23.79
N GLU A 65 -2.74 9.50 23.00
CA GLU A 65 -2.91 8.04 22.91
C GLU A 65 -1.99 7.45 21.82
N TYR A 66 -1.78 8.20 20.73
CA TYR A 66 -0.99 7.80 19.57
C TYR A 66 0.12 8.82 19.31
N GLN A 67 1.21 8.71 20.09
CA GLN A 67 2.31 9.69 20.10
C GLN A 67 3.14 9.73 18.80
N TYR A 68 3.13 8.64 18.03
CA TYR A 68 3.76 8.58 16.70
C TYR A 68 2.74 8.81 15.56
N GLY A 69 1.49 9.14 15.89
CA GLY A 69 0.41 9.29 14.94
C GLY A 69 -0.22 7.97 14.52
N LYS A 70 -0.99 8.01 13.42
CA LYS A 70 -1.87 6.93 12.96
C LYS A 70 -1.54 6.47 11.54
N GLY A 71 -0.32 6.74 11.05
CA GLY A 71 0.09 6.43 9.67
C GLY A 71 -0.10 4.95 9.29
N LYS A 72 0.23 4.03 10.21
CA LYS A 72 0.07 2.57 10.03
C LYS A 72 -1.35 2.11 9.69
N ILE A 73 -2.39 2.94 9.92
CA ILE A 73 -3.77 2.62 9.47
C ILE A 73 -3.82 2.44 7.95
N GLN A 74 -2.98 3.14 7.18
CA GLN A 74 -2.89 2.94 5.74
C GLN A 74 -2.44 1.53 5.37
N ALA A 75 -1.42 1.02 6.06
CA ALA A 75 -0.93 -0.34 5.87
C ALA A 75 -1.99 -1.38 6.23
N ILE A 76 -2.71 -1.19 7.35
CA ILE A 76 -3.82 -2.07 7.73
C ILE A 76 -4.90 -2.08 6.64
N ALA A 77 -5.31 -0.91 6.16
CA ALA A 77 -6.33 -0.80 5.12
C ALA A 77 -5.91 -1.50 3.82
N ALA A 78 -4.67 -1.29 3.38
CA ALA A 78 -4.13 -1.92 2.19
C ALA A 78 -4.02 -3.45 2.31
N VAL A 79 -3.64 -3.98 3.48
CA VAL A 79 -3.63 -5.44 3.72
C VAL A 79 -5.03 -6.02 3.67
N ILE A 80 -6.01 -5.36 4.27
CA ILE A 80 -7.43 -5.77 4.22
C ILE A 80 -7.91 -5.79 2.77
N GLU A 81 -7.70 -4.70 2.03
CA GLU A 81 -8.12 -4.57 0.65
C GLU A 81 -7.42 -5.56 -0.27
N GLY A 82 -6.09 -5.70 -0.17
CA GLY A 82 -5.32 -6.70 -0.90
C GLY A 82 -5.81 -8.13 -0.63
N THR A 83 -6.22 -8.42 0.62
CA THR A 83 -6.82 -9.73 0.97
C THR A 83 -8.16 -9.93 0.27
N VAL A 84 -9.03 -8.91 0.24
CA VAL A 84 -10.31 -8.95 -0.49
C VAL A 84 -10.06 -9.18 -1.99
N ILE A 85 -9.13 -8.45 -2.59
CA ILE A 85 -8.75 -8.61 -4.00
C ILE A 85 -8.23 -10.04 -4.27
N SER A 86 -7.41 -10.59 -3.37
CA SER A 86 -6.89 -11.96 -3.49
C SER A 86 -8.02 -13.00 -3.45
N ILE A 87 -8.99 -12.83 -2.57
CA ILE A 87 -10.18 -13.70 -2.49
C ILE A 87 -10.99 -13.59 -3.79
N SER A 88 -11.19 -12.39 -4.34
CA SER A 88 -11.86 -12.20 -5.63
C SER A 88 -11.11 -12.89 -6.77
N GLY A 89 -9.78 -12.79 -6.82
CA GLY A 89 -8.96 -13.51 -7.79
C GLY A 89 -9.09 -15.03 -7.70
N ILE A 90 -9.10 -15.59 -6.48
CA ILE A 90 -9.32 -17.03 -6.25
C ILE A 90 -10.73 -17.43 -6.70
N TYR A 91 -11.73 -16.60 -6.44
CA TYR A 91 -13.11 -16.85 -6.87
C TYR A 91 -13.24 -16.87 -8.40
N ILE A 92 -12.59 -15.94 -9.11
CA ILE A 92 -12.54 -15.91 -10.58
C ILE A 92 -11.91 -17.20 -11.13
N ILE A 93 -10.79 -17.64 -10.55
CA ILE A 93 -10.14 -18.91 -10.93
C ILE A 93 -11.09 -20.10 -10.71
N TYR A 94 -11.79 -20.13 -9.57
CA TYR A 94 -12.75 -21.18 -9.27
C TYR A 94 -13.90 -21.23 -10.28
N GLU A 95 -14.53 -20.10 -10.61
CA GLU A 95 -15.60 -20.05 -11.62
C GLU A 95 -15.09 -20.41 -13.02
N ALA A 96 -13.86 -20.02 -13.38
CA ALA A 96 -13.23 -20.42 -14.64
C ALA A 96 -13.03 -21.95 -14.72
N ILE A 97 -12.52 -22.59 -13.66
CA ILE A 97 -12.35 -24.06 -13.60
C ILE A 97 -13.71 -24.76 -13.67
N LYS A 98 -14.70 -24.26 -12.91
CA LYS A 98 -16.05 -24.80 -12.91
C LYS A 98 -16.66 -24.75 -14.31
N LYS A 99 -16.49 -23.64 -15.03
CA LYS A 99 -16.96 -23.45 -16.41
C LYS A 99 -16.33 -24.45 -17.38
N LEU A 100 -15.01 -24.71 -17.27
CA LEU A 100 -14.33 -25.75 -18.07
C LEU A 100 -14.94 -27.15 -17.83
N ASN A 101 -15.36 -27.43 -16.60
CA ASN A 101 -15.92 -28.74 -16.24
C ASN A 101 -17.41 -28.89 -16.60
N SER A 102 -18.20 -27.82 -16.51
CA SER A 102 -19.65 -27.87 -16.73
C SER A 102 -20.08 -27.60 -18.17
N GLY A 103 -19.19 -27.08 -19.03
CA GLY A 103 -19.52 -26.74 -20.44
C GLY A 103 -20.64 -25.71 -20.56
N SER A 104 -20.75 -24.79 -19.59
CA SER A 104 -21.85 -23.83 -19.52
C SER A 104 -21.68 -22.72 -20.55
N GLU A 105 -22.69 -22.53 -21.41
CA GLU A 105 -22.72 -21.50 -22.45
C GLU A 105 -22.70 -20.08 -21.87
N THR A 106 -21.90 -19.22 -22.47
CA THR A 106 -21.79 -17.81 -22.09
C THR A 106 -22.94 -16.99 -22.69
N THR A 107 -24.08 -16.91 -22.01
CA THR A 107 -25.22 -16.12 -22.49
C THR A 107 -25.25 -14.74 -21.83
N LEU A 108 -24.72 -13.73 -22.54
CA LEU A 108 -24.88 -12.32 -22.16
C LEU A 108 -26.01 -11.67 -22.96
N LEU A 109 -27.03 -11.17 -22.27
CA LEU A 109 -28.10 -10.37 -22.88
C LEU A 109 -27.53 -9.04 -23.41
N THR A 110 -28.00 -8.57 -24.57
CA THR A 110 -27.55 -7.30 -25.20
C THR A 110 -27.47 -6.09 -24.26
N PRO A 111 -28.43 -5.86 -23.33
CA PRO A 111 -28.32 -4.77 -22.35
C PRO A 111 -27.11 -4.89 -21.40
N SER A 112 -26.68 -6.12 -21.09
CA SER A 112 -25.54 -6.40 -20.21
C SER A 112 -24.22 -5.97 -20.86
N ILE A 113 -24.10 -6.14 -22.19
CA ILE A 113 -22.92 -5.73 -22.95
C ILE A 113 -22.76 -4.19 -22.92
N VAL A 114 -23.86 -3.45 -23.12
CA VAL A 114 -23.84 -1.98 -23.08
C VAL A 114 -23.45 -1.47 -21.69
N ALA A 115 -24.03 -2.04 -20.63
CA ALA A 115 -23.68 -1.69 -19.25
C ALA A 115 -22.21 -1.99 -18.93
N MET A 116 -21.67 -3.10 -19.46
CA MET A 116 -20.28 -3.51 -19.28
C MET A 116 -19.31 -2.58 -20.01
N ILE A 117 -19.58 -2.22 -21.27
CA ILE A 117 -18.76 -1.27 -22.04
C ILE A 117 -18.72 0.09 -21.33
N PHE A 118 -19.88 0.59 -20.88
CA PHE A 118 -19.95 1.83 -20.12
C PHE A 118 -19.11 1.77 -18.84
N SER A 119 -19.22 0.68 -18.08
CA SER A 119 -18.45 0.46 -16.86
C SER A 119 -16.95 0.45 -17.14
N ILE A 120 -16.49 -0.27 -18.17
CA ILE A 120 -15.09 -0.32 -18.59
C ILE A 120 -14.54 1.07 -18.88
N ILE A 121 -15.27 1.91 -19.62
CA ILE A 121 -14.81 3.26 -19.97
C ILE A 121 -14.61 4.11 -18.72
N ILE A 122 -15.58 4.11 -17.81
CA ILE A 122 -15.51 4.89 -16.57
C ILE A 122 -14.40 4.36 -15.66
N THR A 123 -14.35 3.05 -15.45
CA THR A 123 -13.34 2.41 -14.60
C THR A 123 -11.94 2.63 -15.17
N TYR A 124 -11.75 2.61 -16.50
CA TYR A 124 -10.47 2.93 -17.12
C TYR A 124 -10.01 4.36 -16.79
N VAL A 125 -10.90 5.35 -16.91
CA VAL A 125 -10.57 6.74 -16.55
C VAL A 125 -10.23 6.85 -15.07
N LEU A 126 -10.99 6.18 -14.19
CA LEU A 126 -10.73 6.17 -12.75
C LEU A 126 -9.37 5.54 -12.42
N VAL A 127 -9.09 4.35 -12.95
CA VAL A 127 -7.81 3.64 -12.76
C VAL A 127 -6.63 4.50 -13.18
N ARG A 128 -6.71 5.17 -14.34
CA ARG A 128 -5.64 6.05 -14.83
C ARG A 128 -5.39 7.23 -13.89
N TYR A 129 -6.46 7.77 -13.31
CA TYR A 129 -6.38 8.83 -12.31
C TYR A 129 -5.77 8.32 -11.00
N LEU A 130 -6.25 7.20 -10.45
CA LEU A 130 -5.74 6.62 -9.21
C LEU A 130 -4.27 6.21 -9.33
N LEU A 131 -3.87 5.56 -10.43
CA LEU A 131 -2.46 5.20 -10.69
C LEU A 131 -1.54 6.41 -10.82
N ARG A 132 -2.07 7.56 -11.24
CA ARG A 132 -1.30 8.81 -11.24
C ARG A 132 -1.09 9.30 -9.81
N ILE A 133 -2.15 9.36 -9.01
CA ILE A 133 -2.05 9.82 -7.63
C ILE A 133 -1.23 8.86 -6.77
N ALA A 134 -1.36 7.54 -6.95
CA ALA A 134 -0.56 6.54 -6.26
C ALA A 134 0.95 6.78 -6.48
N ARG A 135 1.35 7.06 -7.74
CA ARG A 135 2.75 7.38 -8.08
C ARG A 135 3.22 8.73 -7.56
N GLU A 136 2.33 9.72 -7.51
CA GLU A 136 2.68 11.07 -7.00
C GLU A 136 2.76 11.12 -5.46
N THR A 137 2.03 10.25 -4.77
CA THR A 137 1.86 10.31 -3.30
C THR A 137 2.48 9.16 -2.55
N ASP A 138 2.88 8.09 -3.25
CA ASP A 138 3.43 6.86 -2.67
C ASP A 138 2.55 6.32 -1.52
N ASN A 139 1.24 6.32 -1.77
CA ASN A 139 0.23 5.97 -0.78
C ASN A 139 -0.33 4.57 -1.03
N LEU A 140 -0.13 3.69 -0.06
CA LEU A 140 -0.48 2.27 -0.20
C LEU A 140 -1.99 2.03 -0.34
N VAL A 141 -2.83 2.85 0.30
CA VAL A 141 -4.30 2.74 0.18
C VAL A 141 -4.74 3.07 -1.24
N ILE A 142 -4.15 4.09 -1.88
CA ILE A 142 -4.49 4.46 -3.26
C ILE A 142 -3.94 3.43 -4.25
N LYS A 143 -2.77 2.84 -3.97
CA LYS A 143 -2.23 1.73 -4.76
C LYS A 143 -3.18 0.52 -4.72
N ALA A 144 -3.71 0.19 -3.54
CA ALA A 144 -4.70 -0.87 -3.34
C ALA A 144 -6.02 -0.56 -4.08
N ASP A 145 -6.58 0.63 -3.90
CA ASP A 145 -7.81 1.08 -4.57
C ASP A 145 -7.65 1.04 -6.11
N ALA A 146 -6.49 1.50 -6.62
CA ALA A 146 -6.17 1.42 -8.04
C ALA A 146 -6.08 -0.03 -8.55
N LEU A 147 -5.59 -0.97 -7.73
CA LEU A 147 -5.50 -2.38 -8.10
C LEU A 147 -6.87 -3.06 -8.08
N HIS A 148 -7.73 -2.70 -7.13
CA HIS A 148 -9.12 -3.17 -7.08
C HIS A 148 -9.85 -2.80 -8.37
N TYR A 149 -9.86 -1.53 -8.74
CA TYR A 149 -10.52 -1.10 -9.98
C TYR A 149 -9.84 -1.63 -11.25
N GLN A 150 -8.53 -1.92 -11.22
CA GLN A 150 -7.87 -2.63 -12.32
C GLN A 150 -8.38 -4.05 -12.46
N THR A 151 -8.60 -4.75 -11.33
CA THR A 151 -9.18 -6.09 -11.31
C THR A 151 -10.54 -6.08 -12.00
N ASP A 152 -11.40 -5.11 -11.68
CA ASP A 152 -12.71 -4.97 -12.33
C ASP A 152 -12.57 -4.66 -13.82
N LEU A 153 -11.67 -3.75 -14.18
CA LEU A 153 -11.45 -3.36 -15.57
C LEU A 153 -11.00 -4.55 -16.42
N TRP A 154 -9.99 -5.29 -15.96
CA TRP A 154 -9.42 -6.41 -16.69
C TRP A 154 -10.39 -7.60 -16.74
N SER A 155 -11.08 -7.88 -15.64
CA SER A 155 -12.10 -8.94 -15.60
C SER A 155 -13.22 -8.65 -16.60
N ASN A 156 -13.77 -7.44 -16.60
CA ASN A 156 -14.81 -7.05 -17.56
C ASN A 156 -14.29 -7.03 -19.01
N ALA A 157 -13.06 -6.57 -19.24
CA ALA A 157 -12.45 -6.58 -20.56
C ALA A 157 -12.23 -7.99 -21.10
N ALA A 158 -11.78 -8.93 -20.27
CA ALA A 158 -11.64 -10.33 -20.66
C ALA A 158 -12.98 -10.97 -21.00
N VAL A 159 -14.01 -10.76 -20.20
CA VAL A 159 -15.36 -11.28 -20.50
C VAL A 159 -15.85 -10.76 -21.85
N LEU A 160 -15.64 -9.47 -22.17
CA LEU A 160 -16.01 -8.93 -23.49
C LEU A 160 -15.20 -9.54 -24.64
N ILE A 161 -13.88 -9.67 -24.47
CA ILE A 161 -13.00 -10.25 -25.49
C ILE A 161 -13.38 -11.72 -25.72
N ALA A 162 -13.57 -12.48 -24.63
CA ALA A 162 -13.99 -13.86 -24.67
C ALA A 162 -15.33 -14.01 -25.36
N LEU A 163 -16.34 -13.21 -25.02
CA LEU A 163 -17.65 -13.24 -25.69
C LEU A 163 -17.52 -12.99 -27.20
N GLY A 164 -16.69 -12.02 -27.61
CA GLY A 164 -16.42 -11.75 -29.02
C GLY A 164 -15.76 -12.94 -29.74
N LEU A 165 -14.80 -13.59 -29.08
CA LEU A 165 -14.13 -14.78 -29.62
C LEU A 165 -15.04 -16.00 -29.67
N VAL A 166 -15.86 -16.23 -28.63
CA VAL A 166 -16.88 -17.29 -28.60
C VAL A 166 -17.88 -17.09 -29.73
N TYR A 167 -18.35 -15.86 -29.95
CA TYR A 167 -19.25 -15.55 -31.06
C TYR A 167 -18.65 -15.87 -32.44
N MET A 168 -17.33 -15.67 -32.60
CA MET A 168 -16.63 -15.95 -33.86
C MET A 168 -16.23 -17.41 -34.04
N THR A 169 -15.89 -18.12 -32.97
CA THR A 169 -15.27 -19.45 -33.02
C THR A 169 -16.17 -20.60 -32.56
N GLY A 170 -17.19 -20.29 -31.74
CA GLY A 170 -18.04 -21.26 -31.06
C GLY A 170 -17.37 -22.00 -29.89
N ILE A 171 -16.18 -21.56 -29.44
CA ILE A 171 -15.39 -22.24 -28.40
C ILE A 171 -15.58 -21.52 -27.06
N ASP A 172 -16.48 -22.02 -26.21
CA ASP A 172 -16.79 -21.45 -24.88
C ASP A 172 -15.62 -21.54 -23.88
N GLU A 173 -14.66 -22.46 -24.09
CA GLU A 173 -13.51 -22.67 -23.21
C GLU A 173 -12.54 -21.47 -23.21
N ILE A 174 -12.59 -20.62 -24.23
CA ILE A 174 -11.73 -19.42 -24.34
C ILE A 174 -11.94 -18.50 -23.13
N ASP A 175 -13.18 -18.30 -22.70
CA ASP A 175 -13.50 -17.43 -21.55
C ASP A 175 -12.83 -17.90 -20.26
N ALA A 176 -12.84 -19.21 -20.02
CA ALA A 176 -12.23 -19.78 -18.83
C ALA A 176 -10.70 -19.64 -18.82
N VAL A 177 -10.04 -19.74 -19.98
CA VAL A 177 -8.58 -19.52 -20.08
C VAL A 177 -8.23 -18.07 -19.74
N PHE A 178 -9.00 -17.10 -20.24
CA PHE A 178 -8.82 -15.69 -19.88
C PHE A 178 -9.07 -15.43 -18.39
N GLY A 179 -10.15 -16.01 -17.84
CA GLY A 179 -10.46 -15.93 -16.41
C GLY A 179 -9.33 -16.47 -15.52
N LEU A 180 -8.76 -17.62 -15.86
CA LEU A 180 -7.60 -18.19 -15.16
C LEU A 180 -6.39 -17.24 -15.21
N GLY A 181 -6.03 -16.74 -16.40
CA GLY A 181 -4.88 -15.87 -16.57
C GLY A 181 -5.00 -14.56 -15.77
N ILE A 182 -6.18 -13.93 -15.80
CA ILE A 182 -6.43 -12.68 -15.07
C ILE A 182 -6.51 -12.92 -13.57
N GLY A 183 -7.16 -14.00 -13.12
CA GLY A 183 -7.21 -14.35 -11.71
C GLY A 183 -5.81 -14.53 -11.11
N LEU A 184 -4.90 -15.19 -11.82
CA LEU A 184 -3.50 -15.33 -11.39
C LEU A 184 -2.76 -13.98 -11.34
N TYR A 185 -2.95 -13.13 -12.35
CA TYR A 185 -2.35 -11.79 -12.40
C TYR A 185 -2.84 -10.90 -11.24
N ILE A 186 -4.13 -10.97 -10.91
CA ILE A 186 -4.74 -10.23 -9.79
C ILE A 186 -4.13 -10.67 -8.47
N ILE A 187 -4.06 -11.99 -8.22
CA ILE A 187 -3.47 -12.53 -6.98
C ILE A 187 -2.01 -12.11 -6.83
N TYR A 188 -1.22 -12.21 -7.91
CA TYR A 188 0.18 -11.77 -7.90
C TYR A 188 0.31 -10.28 -7.55
N SER A 189 -0.52 -9.44 -8.15
CA SER A 189 -0.51 -7.99 -7.89
C SER A 189 -0.95 -7.65 -6.47
N ALA A 190 -1.94 -8.38 -5.94
CA ALA A 190 -2.45 -8.18 -4.59
C ALA A 190 -1.44 -8.63 -3.53
N TYR A 191 -0.68 -9.69 -3.80
CA TYR A 191 0.39 -10.17 -2.93
C TYR A 191 1.45 -9.09 -2.68
N GLU A 192 1.86 -8.34 -3.70
CA GLU A 192 2.82 -7.23 -3.56
C GLU A 192 2.33 -6.18 -2.55
N ILE A 193 1.05 -5.78 -2.65
CA ILE A 193 0.45 -4.78 -1.76
C ILE A 193 0.31 -5.31 -0.33
N ILE A 194 -0.10 -6.56 -0.17
CA ILE A 194 -0.19 -7.21 1.14
C ILE A 194 1.19 -7.27 1.79
N GLN A 195 2.21 -7.70 1.04
CA GLN A 195 3.57 -7.80 1.52
C GLN A 195 4.08 -6.44 1.99
N GLU A 196 3.96 -5.41 1.15
CA GLU A 196 4.36 -4.03 1.49
C GLU A 196 3.64 -3.51 2.74
N GLY A 197 2.34 -3.78 2.87
CA GLY A 197 1.58 -3.41 4.06
C GLY A 197 2.03 -4.16 5.33
N ILE A 198 2.28 -5.47 5.25
CA ILE A 198 2.80 -6.25 6.38
C ILE A 198 4.18 -5.75 6.79
N GLU A 199 5.06 -5.44 5.84
CA GLU A 199 6.40 -4.93 6.10
C GLU A 199 6.37 -3.58 6.83
N ILE A 200 5.46 -2.66 6.47
CA ILE A 200 5.23 -1.42 7.21
C ILE A 200 4.74 -1.69 8.64
N LEU A 201 3.86 -2.69 8.82
CA LEU A 201 3.34 -3.03 10.15
C LEU A 201 4.44 -3.59 11.07
N LEU A 202 5.35 -4.39 10.49
CA LEU A 202 6.49 -5.01 11.18
C LEU A 202 7.69 -4.08 11.35
N ASP A 203 7.58 -2.80 10.97
CA ASP A 203 8.67 -1.82 11.03
C ASP A 203 9.90 -2.26 10.23
N ARG A 204 9.68 -2.77 9.01
CA ARG A 204 10.77 -3.05 8.06
C ARG A 204 11.62 -1.79 7.86
N ALA A 205 12.93 -2.01 7.79
CA ALA A 205 13.89 -0.97 7.45
C ALA A 205 13.54 -0.25 6.14
N LEU A 206 13.97 1.01 6.02
CA LEU A 206 13.91 1.72 4.74
C LEU A 206 14.72 0.96 3.68
N ASP A 207 14.46 1.26 2.40
CA ASP A 207 15.20 0.65 1.30
C ASP A 207 16.71 0.83 1.46
N ALA A 208 17.47 -0.20 1.09
CA ALA A 208 18.93 -0.24 1.27
C ALA A 208 19.63 1.00 0.70
N ASP A 209 19.17 1.50 -0.45
CA ASP A 209 19.71 2.72 -1.07
C ASP A 209 19.46 3.98 -0.22
N MET A 210 18.32 4.05 0.47
CA MET A 210 18.02 5.16 1.39
C MET A 210 18.83 5.03 2.68
N VAL A 211 18.94 3.82 3.22
CA VAL A 211 19.78 3.54 4.40
C VAL A 211 21.24 3.93 4.13
N ALA A 212 21.80 3.53 3.00
CA ALA A 212 23.17 3.88 2.62
C ALA A 212 23.40 5.41 2.53
N LYS A 213 22.41 6.18 2.05
CA LYS A 213 22.47 7.65 2.02
C LYS A 213 22.38 8.28 3.41
N ILE A 214 21.63 7.66 4.33
CA ILE A 214 21.57 8.09 5.74
C ILE A 214 22.93 7.84 6.39
N GLU A 215 23.52 6.66 6.17
CA GLU A 215 24.87 6.32 6.64
C GLU A 215 25.92 7.30 6.11
N GLU A 216 25.85 7.65 4.82
CA GLU A 216 26.73 8.66 4.21
C GLU A 216 26.55 10.04 4.85
N SER A 217 25.30 10.47 5.09
CA SER A 217 25.02 11.74 5.79
C SER A 217 25.65 11.77 7.18
N ILE A 218 25.55 10.69 7.95
CA ILE A 218 26.13 10.60 9.30
C ILE A 218 27.67 10.58 9.25
N SER A 219 28.24 9.71 8.42
CA SER A 219 29.69 9.47 8.35
C SER A 219 30.48 10.57 7.66
N SER A 220 29.84 11.41 6.83
CA SER A 220 30.50 12.52 6.15
C SER A 220 30.79 13.72 7.05
N HIS A 221 30.16 13.80 8.23
CA HIS A 221 30.36 14.91 9.14
C HIS A 221 31.70 14.80 9.89
N PRO A 222 32.61 15.80 9.81
CA PRO A 222 34.01 15.66 10.25
C PRO A 222 34.18 15.48 11.76
N GLU A 223 33.21 15.91 12.55
CA GLU A 223 33.21 15.78 14.02
C GLU A 223 32.61 14.46 14.52
N VAL A 224 32.01 13.65 13.63
CA VAL A 224 31.47 12.33 13.95
C VAL A 224 32.59 11.32 13.82
N THR A 225 32.89 10.61 14.91
CA THR A 225 34.00 9.64 14.94
C THR A 225 33.55 8.28 14.39
N SER A 226 32.37 7.83 14.83
CA SER A 226 31.68 6.65 14.33
C SER A 226 30.19 6.78 14.61
N TYR A 227 29.39 5.85 14.10
CA TYR A 227 27.99 5.68 14.46
C TYR A 227 27.70 4.19 14.60
N HIS A 228 26.69 3.86 15.40
CA HIS A 228 26.24 2.49 15.56
C HIS A 228 24.72 2.47 15.83
N TRP A 229 24.15 1.27 15.93
CA TRP A 229 22.73 1.07 16.27
C TRP A 229 21.73 1.82 15.38
N LEU A 230 22.06 2.01 14.10
CA LEU A 230 21.18 2.67 13.13
C LEU A 230 19.92 1.81 12.90
N LYS A 231 18.76 2.37 13.23
CA LYS A 231 17.44 1.79 13.00
C LYS A 231 16.63 2.74 12.14
N THR A 232 16.05 2.20 11.09
CA THR A 232 15.14 2.95 10.22
C THR A 232 13.84 2.19 10.10
N ARG A 233 12.74 2.91 9.90
CA ARG A 233 11.42 2.36 9.59
C ARG A 233 10.55 3.43 8.94
N THR A 234 9.42 3.03 8.36
CA THR A 234 8.42 3.97 7.83
C THR A 234 7.02 3.56 8.25
N ASP A 235 6.12 4.53 8.40
CA ASP A 235 4.68 4.28 8.50
C ASP A 235 3.94 4.46 7.16
N GLY A 236 4.70 4.59 6.07
CA GLY A 236 4.24 4.93 4.72
C GLY A 236 4.31 6.43 4.42
N SER A 237 4.08 7.29 5.41
CA SER A 237 4.06 8.76 5.24
C SER A 237 5.25 9.46 5.90
N THR A 238 5.74 8.89 6.99
CA THR A 238 6.79 9.41 7.85
C THR A 238 7.87 8.36 8.00
N ASN A 239 9.11 8.76 7.74
CA ASN A 239 10.30 7.97 8.00
C ASN A 239 10.78 8.26 9.42
N PHE A 240 11.17 7.20 10.13
CA PHE A 240 11.72 7.27 11.47
C PHE A 240 13.15 6.75 11.41
N VAL A 241 14.07 7.52 11.99
CA VAL A 241 15.49 7.21 12.00
C VAL A 241 16.02 7.40 13.43
N GLU A 242 16.55 6.34 14.00
CA GLU A 242 17.17 6.33 15.33
C GLU A 242 18.60 5.83 15.16
N PHE A 243 19.57 6.49 15.78
CA PHE A 243 20.95 6.07 15.69
C PHE A 243 21.78 6.62 16.85
N HIS A 244 22.92 5.98 17.09
CA HIS A 244 23.90 6.42 18.05
C HIS A 244 25.06 7.09 17.32
N MET A 245 25.39 8.31 17.72
CA MET A 245 26.45 9.13 17.13
C MET A 245 27.60 9.25 18.13
N VAL A 246 28.77 8.74 17.75
CA VAL A 246 29.96 8.78 18.59
C VAL A 246 30.72 10.08 18.36
N LEU A 247 30.85 10.86 19.43
CA LEU A 247 31.47 12.18 19.46
C LEU A 247 32.62 12.21 20.46
N ARG A 248 33.43 13.28 20.42
CA ARG A 248 34.59 13.41 21.31
C ARG A 248 34.13 13.59 22.78
N PRO A 249 34.73 12.89 23.76
CA PRO A 249 34.26 12.90 25.16
C PRO A 249 34.15 14.27 25.82
N ASN A 250 35.03 15.20 25.46
CA ASN A 250 35.10 16.53 26.08
C ASN A 250 34.31 17.61 25.30
N MET A 251 33.46 17.20 24.37
CA MET A 251 32.61 18.09 23.60
C MET A 251 31.50 18.68 24.49
N LEU A 252 31.20 19.96 24.32
CA LEU A 252 30.04 20.56 24.99
C LEU A 252 28.77 19.96 24.42
N LEU A 253 27.77 19.67 25.27
CA LEU A 253 26.47 19.17 24.82
C LEU A 253 25.82 20.08 23.75
N LEU A 254 26.02 21.39 23.86
CA LEU A 254 25.56 22.36 22.87
C LEU A 254 26.23 22.17 21.49
N GLU A 255 27.50 21.79 21.47
CA GLU A 255 28.25 21.54 20.24
C GLU A 255 27.82 20.20 19.63
N ALA A 256 27.66 19.16 20.45
CA ALA A 256 27.10 17.87 20.02
C ALA A 256 25.71 18.04 19.38
N HIS A 257 24.81 18.80 20.02
CA HIS A 257 23.49 19.08 19.47
C HIS A 257 23.55 19.82 18.12
N ARG A 258 24.48 20.78 17.95
CA ARG A 258 24.65 21.49 16.67
C ARG A 258 25.14 20.58 15.55
N ILE A 259 25.98 19.60 15.88
CA ILE A 259 26.44 18.59 14.91
C ILE A 259 25.27 17.68 14.52
N ALA A 260 24.48 17.27 15.50
CA ALA A 260 23.27 16.50 15.26
C ALA A 260 22.28 17.24 14.35
N ASP A 261 21.99 18.53 14.64
CA ASP A 261 21.13 19.37 13.79
C ASP A 261 21.59 19.37 12.32
N GLN A 262 22.91 19.44 12.08
CA GLN A 262 23.47 19.44 10.73
C GLN A 262 23.30 18.09 10.02
N VAL A 263 23.49 16.98 10.74
CA VAL A 263 23.28 15.63 10.20
C VAL A 263 21.79 15.37 9.95
N GLU A 264 20.91 15.80 10.86
CA GLU A 264 19.47 15.74 10.71
C GLU A 264 19.00 16.52 9.48
N ASP A 265 19.54 17.73 9.26
CA ASP A 265 19.27 18.54 8.07
C ASP A 265 19.70 17.80 6.78
N GLN A 266 20.88 17.16 6.77
CA GLN A 266 21.34 16.38 5.62
C GLN A 266 20.40 15.20 5.31
N ILE A 267 19.98 14.46 6.34
CA ILE A 267 19.03 13.35 6.20
C ILE A 267 17.67 13.86 5.69
N PHE A 268 17.16 14.98 6.24
CA PHE A 268 15.92 15.59 5.80
C PHE A 268 15.95 15.98 4.31
N LEU A 269 17.11 16.41 3.81
CA LEU A 269 17.29 16.79 2.40
C LEU A 269 17.30 15.60 1.43
N LEU A 270 17.41 14.34 1.91
CA LEU A 270 17.39 13.14 1.07
C LEU A 270 16.03 12.92 0.39
N ASP A 271 14.93 13.24 1.08
CA ASP A 271 13.58 13.23 0.50
C ASP A 271 12.66 14.26 1.17
N LYS A 272 12.41 15.37 0.46
CA LYS A 272 11.56 16.48 0.92
C LYS A 272 10.06 16.16 0.83
N ASN A 273 9.67 15.07 0.18
CA ASN A 273 8.26 14.70 0.01
C ASN A 273 7.74 13.88 1.20
N LYS A 274 8.64 13.26 1.98
CA LYS A 274 8.31 12.50 3.18
C LYS A 274 8.53 13.36 4.43
N LYS A 275 7.82 13.01 5.50
CA LYS A 275 8.12 13.53 6.84
C LYS A 275 9.24 12.71 7.46
N TRP A 276 10.01 13.33 8.34
CA TRP A 276 11.11 12.67 9.04
C TRP A 276 10.97 12.91 10.54
N ILE A 277 11.17 11.85 11.32
CA ILE A 277 11.39 11.91 12.76
C ILE A 277 12.75 11.27 12.99
N ILE A 278 13.71 12.07 13.39
CA ILE A 278 15.10 11.65 13.59
C ILE A 278 15.39 11.78 15.09
N THR A 279 16.03 10.77 15.67
CA THR A 279 16.34 10.74 17.09
C THR A 279 17.76 10.21 17.28
N PRO A 280 18.75 11.10 17.35
CA PRO A 280 20.13 10.72 17.64
C PRO A 280 20.34 10.52 19.15
N HIS A 281 21.14 9.52 19.50
CA HIS A 281 21.77 9.36 20.80
C HIS A 281 23.24 9.81 20.70
N PHE A 282 23.77 10.47 21.73
CA PHE A 282 25.14 11.01 21.70
C PHE A 282 26.04 10.22 22.63
N ASP A 283 26.99 9.50 22.04
CA ASP A 283 27.92 8.65 22.79
C ASP A 283 29.32 9.25 22.82
N PRO A 284 29.98 9.29 23.98
CA PRO A 284 31.34 9.84 24.11
C PRO A 284 32.43 8.86 23.62
N TYR A 285 32.08 7.59 23.40
CA TYR A 285 32.93 6.55 22.83
C TYR A 285 32.03 5.46 22.23
N ASP A 286 32.60 4.53 21.48
CA ASP A 286 31.84 3.45 20.88
C ASP A 286 31.47 2.40 21.93
N ASP A 287 30.19 2.37 22.33
CA ASP A 287 29.65 1.47 23.34
C ASP A 287 28.59 0.51 22.78
N GLU A 288 28.61 0.19 21.48
CA GLU A 288 27.64 -0.70 20.82
C GLU A 288 27.45 -2.04 21.56
N HIS A 289 28.54 -2.60 22.07
CA HIS A 289 28.55 -3.83 22.88
C HIS A 289 27.65 -3.75 24.13
N VAL A 290 27.46 -2.57 24.71
CA VAL A 290 26.55 -2.32 25.82
C VAL A 290 25.10 -2.42 25.37
N ASN A 291 24.76 -1.85 24.20
CA ASN A 291 23.41 -1.95 23.65
C ASN A 291 23.05 -3.40 23.30
N GLU A 292 23.99 -4.15 22.72
CA GLU A 292 23.81 -5.58 22.45
C GLU A 292 23.56 -6.39 23.73
N ALA A 293 24.32 -6.12 24.78
CA ALA A 293 24.14 -6.81 26.05
C ALA A 293 22.79 -6.49 26.69
N MET A 294 22.38 -5.21 26.71
CA MET A 294 21.08 -4.79 27.23
C MET A 294 19.91 -5.38 26.43
N LEU A 295 20.02 -5.45 25.10
CA LEU A 295 19.03 -6.09 24.24
C LEU A 295 18.85 -7.58 24.59
N ASN A 296 19.93 -8.24 25.02
CA ASN A 296 19.94 -9.63 25.46
C ASN A 296 19.65 -9.81 26.96
N GLY A 297 19.20 -8.74 27.65
CA GLY A 297 18.79 -8.79 29.05
C GLY A 297 19.94 -8.79 30.07
N LYS A 298 21.18 -8.50 29.65
CA LYS A 298 22.30 -8.28 30.57
C LYS A 298 22.38 -6.81 30.97
N THR A 299 22.66 -6.55 32.24
CA THR A 299 22.88 -5.18 32.71
C THR A 299 24.33 -4.74 32.52
N PHE A 300 24.56 -3.43 32.39
CA PHE A 300 25.91 -2.85 32.37
C PHE A 300 26.75 -3.29 33.59
N ILE A 301 26.12 -3.41 34.76
CA ILE A 301 26.76 -3.83 36.01
C ILE A 301 27.23 -5.29 35.96
N GLU A 302 26.53 -6.15 35.23
CA GLU A 302 26.92 -7.55 35.04
C GLU A 302 28.09 -7.67 34.05
N MET A 303 28.14 -6.83 33.03
CA MET A 303 29.25 -6.79 32.06
C MET A 303 30.56 -6.34 32.71
N ASP A 304 30.52 -5.30 33.55
CA ASP A 304 31.69 -4.74 34.23
C ASP A 304 32.29 -5.70 35.28
N LYS A 305 31.52 -6.73 35.70
CA LYS A 305 31.99 -7.81 36.56
C LYS A 305 32.60 -8.98 35.79
N GLU A 306 32.25 -9.17 34.52
CA GLU A 306 32.81 -10.21 33.65
C GLU A 306 34.15 -9.78 33.01
N SER A 307 34.44 -8.47 33.00
CA SER A 307 35.66 -7.86 32.44
C SER A 307 36.80 -7.64 33.46
N GLN A 308 36.58 -7.94 34.75
CA GLN A 308 37.56 -7.88 35.84
C GLN A 308 38.08 -9.27 36.22
#